data_AF-A0A916T0S5-F1
#
_entry.id   AF-A0A916T0S5-F1
#
_cell.length_a   1.000
_cell.length_b   1.000
_cell.length_c   1.000
_cell.angle_alpha   90.00
_cell.angle_beta   90.00
_cell.angle_gamma   90.00
#
_symmetry.space_group_name_H-M   'P 1'
#
loop_
_entity.id
_entity.type
_entity.pdbx_description
1 polymer ?
#
loop_
_entity_poly.entity_id
_entity_poly.type
_entity_poly.pdbx_seq_one_letter_code
_entity_poly.pdbx_strand_id
1 'polypeptide(L)'
;MHRRAATIAAITIAAAAPAFTLAPSASADSGHHSPSTRVAQQHSVKSLKSWADHQLTPRTHFTMAADGSSGQTVGGAGIPNIDSVKSTIRTYYNADSKGIASKTSSPYISEMNTIVAKETKKLKGLYQQSLRDGKKPAVVFDADDTTLMTYDMEDGAMHFNFDPALQDVWVQGQKFPATPAMVTFVKAAQDAGFTVFGLTGRNDDQKAATVGNLKKVGYTGFTSDRFYTKWTGKGDSQQPSYITCATAKCTTVEYKAGTRKHIESMGYDIALNVGDQFSDLQGGYADHTLKLPNPTYYLPSPDLPGMNEPRLAPRTHFTMKADGSSGKTEGGEGIPNIDSVKSTIRTYYNADSKGIANKVTSPYISEMTRLTSSITPALSAACTLGSVFGAKPAIVLDADDTTLMTYDMENGAMKFNYDPALQDVWVQGQKFPATPGMVDLVNAAQKSGCTLIGLTGRNDNQKAATMGNLAKVGYTGFTVPNYYTKWTGSGDSQQPPYITCATAKCTTIEYKSQTRAHVETASGGGYTVIANFGDQFSDLIGGHAIVPVKLPNPTYYLP
;
A
#
# COMPACT_ATOMS: atom_id res chain seq x y z
N MET A 1 -23.32 11.54 -54.17
CA MET A 1 -22.23 10.58 -54.48
C MET A 1 -20.97 11.41 -54.68
N HIS A 2 -19.83 11.32 -53.97
CA HIS A 2 -19.22 10.36 -53.07
C HIS A 2 -18.58 11.07 -51.87
N ARG A 3 -18.70 10.49 -50.66
CA ARG A 3 -17.93 10.86 -49.46
C ARG A 3 -16.56 10.20 -49.54
N ARG A 4 -15.46 10.96 -49.46
CA ARG A 4 -14.10 10.42 -49.29
C ARG A 4 -13.82 10.27 -47.80
N ALA A 5 -13.64 9.03 -47.35
CA ALA A 5 -13.13 8.72 -46.02
C ALA A 5 -11.60 8.94 -46.02
N ALA A 6 -11.11 9.75 -45.08
CA ALA A 6 -9.69 9.96 -44.85
C ALA A 6 -9.16 8.84 -43.93
N THR A 7 -8.22 8.04 -44.44
CA THR A 7 -7.55 6.97 -43.69
C THR A 7 -6.39 7.58 -42.92
N ILE A 8 -6.48 7.60 -41.58
CA ILE A 8 -5.43 8.03 -40.65
C ILE A 8 -4.32 6.95 -40.65
N ALA A 9 -3.08 7.35 -40.91
CA ALA A 9 -1.91 6.48 -40.80
C ALA A 9 -1.51 6.30 -39.32
N ALA A 10 -1.39 5.04 -38.88
CA ALA A 10 -0.97 4.68 -37.52
C ALA A 10 0.56 4.79 -37.37
N ILE A 11 1.01 5.45 -36.29
CA ILE A 11 2.41 5.55 -35.87
C ILE A 11 2.62 4.58 -34.69
N THR A 12 3.52 3.61 -34.85
CA THR A 12 3.91 2.63 -33.81
C THR A 12 4.94 3.21 -32.84
N ILE A 13 4.68 3.11 -31.53
CA ILE A 13 5.59 3.44 -30.43
C ILE A 13 6.21 2.13 -29.92
N ALA A 14 7.54 2.02 -29.92
CA ALA A 14 8.27 0.92 -29.28
C ALA A 14 8.77 1.37 -27.90
N ALA A 15 8.30 0.71 -26.83
CA ALA A 15 8.90 0.78 -25.50
C ALA A 15 9.70 -0.52 -25.26
N ALA A 16 10.95 -0.39 -24.82
CA ALA A 16 11.99 -1.42 -24.89
C ALA A 16 12.01 -2.44 -23.73
N ALA A 17 12.48 -3.66 -24.03
CA ALA A 17 13.34 -4.52 -23.19
C ALA A 17 14.09 -5.56 -24.08
N PRO A 18 15.19 -6.19 -23.63
CA PRO A 18 16.59 -5.84 -23.88
C PRO A 18 17.28 -6.56 -25.07
N ALA A 19 18.31 -5.88 -25.59
CA ALA A 19 19.51 -6.32 -26.31
C ALA A 19 19.47 -7.57 -27.23
N PHE A 20 19.70 -7.37 -28.54
CA PHE A 20 20.55 -8.26 -29.34
C PHE A 20 21.30 -7.46 -30.43
N THR A 21 22.50 -7.94 -30.72
CA THR A 21 23.65 -7.37 -31.44
C THR A 21 23.41 -7.00 -32.92
N LEU A 22 24.09 -5.94 -33.37
CA LEU A 22 24.19 -5.46 -34.76
C LEU A 22 25.25 -6.24 -35.58
N ALA A 23 24.95 -6.52 -36.85
CA ALA A 23 25.91 -6.66 -37.96
C ALA A 23 25.18 -6.55 -39.34
N PRO A 24 25.86 -6.20 -40.46
CA PRO A 24 25.34 -5.16 -41.37
C PRO A 24 24.95 -5.59 -42.81
N SER A 25 24.15 -4.71 -43.42
CA SER A 25 24.08 -4.28 -44.84
C SER A 25 23.94 -5.29 -45.99
N ALA A 26 22.87 -5.12 -46.79
CA ALA A 26 22.91 -5.30 -48.24
C ALA A 26 21.86 -4.42 -48.97
N SER A 27 22.39 -3.58 -49.85
CA SER A 27 21.92 -3.15 -51.19
C SER A 27 20.50 -2.63 -51.42
N ALA A 28 20.46 -1.44 -52.04
CA ALA A 28 19.30 -0.84 -52.68
C ALA A 28 18.86 -1.64 -53.91
N ASP A 29 17.54 -1.76 -54.10
CA ASP A 29 16.97 -1.96 -55.44
C ASP A 29 15.63 -1.22 -55.57
N SER A 30 15.41 -0.69 -56.76
CA SER A 30 14.42 0.29 -57.14
C SER A 30 13.10 -0.33 -57.60
N GLY A 31 11.98 0.20 -57.09
CA GLY A 31 10.70 0.26 -57.80
C GLY A 31 9.79 -0.97 -57.75
N HIS A 32 8.68 -0.87 -57.01
CA HIS A 32 7.31 -1.12 -57.49
C HIS A 32 6.27 -0.93 -56.37
N HIS A 33 5.18 -0.25 -56.67
CA HIS A 33 4.04 -0.05 -55.77
C HIS A 33 3.37 -1.40 -55.45
N SER A 34 3.34 -1.79 -54.17
CA SER A 34 2.73 -3.04 -53.71
C SER A 34 1.75 -2.83 -52.53
N PRO A 35 0.73 -3.69 -52.34
CA PRO A 35 -0.42 -3.49 -51.44
C PRO A 35 -0.13 -3.69 -49.94
N SER A 36 1.13 -3.51 -49.53
CA SER A 36 1.68 -3.82 -48.21
C SER A 36 1.16 -2.91 -47.08
N THR A 37 0.71 -1.70 -47.41
CA THR A 37 0.29 -0.68 -46.44
C THR A 37 -1.02 -0.99 -45.72
N ARG A 38 -1.96 -1.70 -46.36
CA ARG A 38 -3.26 -2.06 -45.74
C ARG A 38 -3.17 -3.19 -44.72
N VAL A 39 -2.31 -4.18 -44.98
CA VAL A 39 -2.10 -5.33 -44.08
C VAL A 39 -1.29 -4.87 -42.85
N ALA A 40 -0.26 -4.05 -43.04
CA ALA A 40 0.49 -3.44 -41.93
C ALA A 40 -0.39 -2.54 -41.04
N GLN A 41 -1.27 -1.71 -41.62
CA GLN A 41 -2.21 -0.87 -40.87
C GLN A 41 -3.25 -1.68 -40.05
N GLN A 42 -3.73 -2.81 -40.58
CA GLN A 42 -4.63 -3.69 -39.83
C GLN A 42 -3.94 -4.42 -38.66
N HIS A 43 -2.64 -4.72 -38.77
CA HIS A 43 -1.87 -5.32 -37.68
C HIS A 43 -1.47 -4.30 -36.60
N SER A 44 -1.09 -3.07 -36.94
CA SER A 44 -0.74 -2.01 -35.97
C SER A 44 -1.95 -1.49 -35.18
N VAL A 45 -3.12 -1.38 -35.82
CA VAL A 45 -4.37 -0.99 -35.14
C VAL A 45 -4.90 -2.16 -34.30
N LYS A 46 -4.74 -3.42 -34.73
CA LYS A 46 -5.02 -4.57 -33.87
C LYS A 46 -4.03 -4.70 -32.71
N SER A 47 -2.76 -4.33 -32.86
CA SER A 47 -1.78 -4.41 -31.76
C SER A 47 -1.96 -3.30 -30.73
N LEU A 48 -2.37 -2.09 -31.11
CA LEU A 48 -2.72 -1.02 -30.15
C LEU A 48 -4.06 -1.31 -29.44
N LYS A 49 -5.05 -1.84 -30.17
CA LYS A 49 -6.36 -2.19 -29.60
C LYS A 49 -6.33 -3.47 -28.75
N SER A 50 -5.46 -4.44 -29.06
CA SER A 50 -5.24 -5.61 -28.20
C SER A 50 -4.34 -5.32 -26.99
N TRP A 51 -3.62 -4.20 -27.00
CA TRP A 51 -2.81 -3.74 -25.86
C TRP A 51 -3.64 -2.94 -24.85
N ALA A 52 -4.62 -2.16 -25.32
CA ALA A 52 -5.41 -1.25 -24.50
C ALA A 52 -6.48 -1.91 -23.60
N ASP A 53 -7.12 -3.01 -24.01
CA ASP A 53 -8.23 -3.59 -23.23
C ASP A 53 -7.80 -4.78 -22.33
N HIS A 54 -6.58 -5.32 -22.50
CA HIS A 54 -6.08 -6.46 -21.72
C HIS A 54 -4.96 -6.13 -20.70
N GLN A 55 -4.46 -4.89 -20.62
CA GLN A 55 -3.37 -4.50 -19.70
C GLN A 55 -3.71 -3.41 -18.67
N LEU A 56 -4.97 -2.97 -18.55
CA LEU A 56 -5.42 -2.09 -17.46
C LEU A 56 -5.78 -2.88 -16.19
N THR A 57 -4.90 -3.78 -15.77
CA THR A 57 -5.06 -4.54 -14.54
C THR A 57 -4.02 -4.10 -13.51
N PRO A 58 -4.42 -3.93 -12.24
CA PRO A 58 -3.46 -3.72 -11.16
C PRO A 58 -2.44 -4.85 -11.10
N ARG A 59 -1.17 -4.50 -10.83
CA ARG A 59 -0.15 -5.50 -10.49
C ARG A 59 -0.61 -6.27 -9.26
N THR A 60 -0.39 -7.58 -9.27
CA THR A 60 -0.75 -8.45 -8.14
C THR A 60 0.44 -9.12 -7.47
N HIS A 61 1.66 -8.98 -7.99
CA HIS A 61 2.86 -9.63 -7.46
C HIS A 61 3.89 -8.55 -7.07
N PHE A 62 4.33 -8.57 -5.82
CA PHE A 62 5.19 -7.53 -5.26
C PHE A 62 6.42 -8.15 -4.60
N THR A 63 7.57 -7.48 -4.77
CA THR A 63 8.79 -7.77 -4.02
C THR A 63 9.14 -6.53 -3.21
N MET A 64 9.15 -6.66 -1.89
CA MET A 64 9.31 -5.54 -0.96
C MET A 64 10.06 -5.97 0.29
N ALA A 65 11.10 -5.23 0.66
CA ALA A 65 11.83 -5.37 1.91
C ALA A 65 11.05 -4.75 3.07
N ALA A 66 11.18 -5.33 4.26
CA ALA A 66 10.42 -4.89 5.43
C ALA A 66 10.84 -3.49 5.95
N ASP A 67 12.07 -3.06 5.66
CA ASP A 67 12.63 -1.78 6.08
C ASP A 67 12.19 -0.58 5.19
N GLY A 68 11.51 -0.86 4.08
CA GLY A 68 11.08 0.14 3.12
C GLY A 68 12.09 0.48 2.02
N SER A 69 13.31 -0.06 2.07
CA SER A 69 14.39 0.25 1.12
C SER A 69 14.05 -0.03 -0.34
N SER A 70 13.11 -0.95 -0.60
CA SER A 70 12.62 -1.25 -1.95
C SER A 70 12.12 -0.01 -2.69
N GLY A 71 11.60 1.01 -1.99
CA GLY A 71 11.10 2.23 -2.62
C GLY A 71 12.17 3.03 -3.38
N GLN A 72 13.46 2.74 -3.16
CA GLN A 72 14.56 3.35 -3.91
C GLN A 72 14.67 2.80 -5.35
N THR A 73 14.21 1.57 -5.59
CA THR A 73 14.47 0.83 -6.83
C THR A 73 13.22 0.37 -7.55
N VAL A 74 12.14 0.06 -6.82
CA VAL A 74 10.87 -0.29 -7.45
C VAL A 74 10.12 0.97 -7.91
N GLY A 75 9.59 0.95 -9.13
CA GLY A 75 8.65 1.98 -9.59
C GLY A 75 7.34 1.91 -8.80
N GLY A 76 6.52 2.96 -8.87
CA GLY A 76 5.32 3.07 -8.03
C GLY A 76 4.31 1.93 -8.21
N ALA A 77 4.18 1.39 -9.43
CA ALA A 77 3.34 0.22 -9.70
C ALA A 77 3.87 -1.08 -9.05
N GLY A 78 5.15 -1.12 -8.66
CA GLY A 78 5.80 -2.22 -7.95
C GLY A 78 5.67 -2.16 -6.43
N ILE A 79 5.03 -1.12 -5.89
CA ILE A 79 4.75 -0.98 -4.46
C ILE A 79 3.29 -1.42 -4.21
N PRO A 80 3.02 -2.28 -3.21
CA PRO A 80 1.64 -2.59 -2.83
C PRO A 80 0.86 -1.31 -2.52
N ASN A 81 -0.32 -1.16 -3.13
CA ASN A 81 -1.17 -0.02 -2.83
C ASN A 81 -1.68 -0.11 -1.40
N ILE A 82 -1.56 0.99 -0.64
CA ILE A 82 -1.85 0.99 0.79
C ILE A 82 -3.32 0.69 1.13
N ASP A 83 -4.28 1.16 0.32
CA ASP A 83 -5.70 0.88 0.55
C ASP A 83 -6.03 -0.59 0.26
N SER A 84 -5.42 -1.16 -0.79
CA SER A 84 -5.54 -2.58 -1.07
C SER A 84 -4.96 -3.44 0.05
N VAL A 85 -3.85 -3.02 0.67
CA VAL A 85 -3.26 -3.69 1.84
C VAL A 85 -4.21 -3.60 3.05
N LYS A 86 -4.73 -2.41 3.38
CA LYS A 86 -5.73 -2.24 4.46
C LYS A 86 -6.97 -3.12 4.22
N SER A 87 -7.49 -3.14 2.99
CA SER A 87 -8.62 -4.01 2.62
C SER A 87 -8.30 -5.50 2.78
N THR A 88 -7.09 -5.91 2.37
CA THR A 88 -6.61 -7.30 2.55
C THR A 88 -6.53 -7.69 4.03
N ILE A 89 -5.94 -6.83 4.86
CA ILE A 89 -5.86 -7.02 6.31
C ILE A 89 -7.27 -7.12 6.92
N ARG A 90 -8.17 -6.17 6.61
CA ARG A 90 -9.56 -6.20 7.10
C ARG A 90 -10.29 -7.47 6.71
N THR A 91 -10.08 -7.95 5.49
CA THR A 91 -10.65 -9.22 5.02
C THR A 91 -10.09 -10.42 5.81
N TYR A 92 -8.78 -10.44 6.07
CA TYR A 92 -8.11 -11.50 6.84
C TYR A 92 -8.59 -11.60 8.30
N TYR A 93 -8.86 -10.46 8.92
CA TYR A 93 -9.45 -10.40 10.27
C TYR A 93 -10.99 -10.46 10.28
N ASN A 94 -11.63 -10.47 9.11
CA ASN A 94 -13.08 -10.30 8.95
C ASN A 94 -13.61 -9.10 9.76
N ALA A 95 -12.97 -7.96 9.56
CA ALA A 95 -13.26 -6.72 10.27
C ALA A 95 -14.47 -6.00 9.67
N ASP A 96 -15.24 -5.33 10.53
CA ASP A 96 -16.36 -4.50 10.11
C ASP A 96 -15.90 -3.12 9.59
N SER A 97 -16.86 -2.29 9.17
CA SER A 97 -16.58 -0.93 8.69
C SER A 97 -15.96 0.02 9.74
N LYS A 98 -15.95 -0.37 11.01
CA LYS A 98 -15.34 0.39 12.12
C LYS A 98 -13.96 -0.15 12.50
N GLY A 99 -13.41 -1.10 11.73
CA GLY A 99 -12.11 -1.71 12.02
C GLY A 99 -12.12 -2.65 13.22
N ILE A 100 -13.28 -3.24 13.56
CA ILE A 100 -13.39 -4.21 14.65
C ILE A 100 -13.35 -5.62 14.07
N ALA A 101 -12.36 -6.43 14.50
CA ALA A 101 -12.21 -7.80 14.03
C ALA A 101 -13.28 -8.74 14.59
N SER A 102 -13.69 -9.70 13.77
CA SER A 102 -14.47 -10.85 14.24
C SER A 102 -13.71 -11.62 15.33
N LYS A 103 -14.40 -11.91 16.44
CA LYS A 103 -13.86 -12.72 17.55
C LYS A 103 -14.23 -14.20 17.46
N THR A 104 -15.01 -14.58 16.45
CA THR A 104 -15.57 -15.93 16.33
C THR A 104 -15.23 -16.62 15.01
N SER A 105 -15.12 -15.86 13.91
CA SER A 105 -14.86 -16.42 12.58
C SER A 105 -14.13 -15.44 11.68
N SER A 106 -12.90 -15.83 11.30
CA SER A 106 -12.07 -15.15 10.31
C SER A 106 -10.98 -16.11 9.77
N PRO A 107 -10.36 -15.78 8.63
CA PRO A 107 -9.12 -16.42 8.19
C PRO A 107 -8.04 -16.41 9.28
N TYR A 108 -7.83 -15.29 9.98
CA TYR A 108 -6.90 -15.19 11.11
C TYR A 108 -7.18 -16.22 12.22
N ILE A 109 -8.44 -16.33 12.68
CA ILE A 109 -8.81 -17.30 13.73
C ILE A 109 -8.57 -18.73 13.26
N SER A 110 -8.88 -19.04 12.00
CA SER A 110 -8.68 -20.36 11.42
C SER A 110 -7.19 -20.72 11.33
N GLU A 111 -6.35 -19.77 10.93
CA GLU A 111 -4.90 -19.92 10.89
C GLU A 111 -4.32 -20.09 12.30
N MET A 112 -4.71 -19.25 13.26
CA MET A 112 -4.29 -19.34 14.66
C MET A 112 -4.65 -20.70 15.29
N ASN A 113 -5.88 -21.18 15.08
CA ASN A 113 -6.31 -22.50 15.54
C ASN A 113 -5.41 -23.61 14.95
N THR A 114 -5.07 -23.51 13.67
CA THR A 114 -4.22 -24.50 12.99
C THR A 114 -2.79 -24.49 13.54
N ILE A 115 -2.21 -23.30 13.71
CA ILE A 115 -0.87 -23.10 14.27
C ILE A 115 -0.80 -23.67 15.69
N VAL A 116 -1.72 -23.24 16.56
CA VAL A 116 -1.78 -23.67 17.96
C VAL A 116 -2.03 -25.16 18.09
N ALA A 117 -2.94 -25.75 17.30
CA ALA A 117 -3.21 -27.19 17.34
C ALA A 117 -1.97 -28.01 16.93
N LYS A 118 -1.19 -27.52 15.95
CA LYS A 118 0.07 -28.16 15.54
C LYS A 118 1.12 -28.06 16.64
N GLU A 119 1.26 -26.90 17.27
CA GLU A 119 2.28 -26.68 18.30
C GLU A 119 1.97 -27.39 19.61
N THR A 120 0.68 -27.45 20.00
CA THR A 120 0.22 -28.17 21.20
C THR A 120 0.67 -29.63 21.20
N LYS A 121 0.67 -30.29 20.03
CA LYS A 121 1.11 -31.69 19.89
C LYS A 121 2.60 -31.90 20.21
N LYS A 122 3.42 -30.85 20.13
CA LYS A 122 4.87 -30.92 20.39
C LYS A 122 5.22 -30.72 21.85
N LEU A 123 4.35 -30.08 22.64
CA LEU A 123 4.64 -29.68 24.03
C LEU A 123 5.19 -30.83 24.90
N LYS A 124 4.60 -32.03 24.81
CA LYS A 124 5.09 -33.20 25.56
C LYS A 124 6.52 -33.56 25.20
N GLY A 125 6.87 -33.53 23.91
CA GLY A 125 8.22 -33.85 23.43
C GLY A 125 9.24 -32.82 23.89
N LEU A 126 8.89 -31.54 23.76
CA LEU A 126 9.69 -30.41 24.22
C LEU A 126 9.96 -30.48 25.72
N TYR A 127 8.93 -30.76 26.52
CA TYR A 127 9.05 -30.87 27.97
C TYR A 127 10.03 -31.98 28.39
N GLN A 128 9.92 -33.14 27.75
CA GLN A 128 10.80 -34.27 28.03
C GLN A 128 12.25 -34.02 27.60
N GLN A 129 12.47 -33.15 26.60
CA GLN A 129 13.83 -32.75 26.20
C GLN A 129 14.48 -31.93 27.31
N SER A 130 13.83 -30.87 27.77
CA SER A 130 14.35 -30.02 28.85
C SER A 130 14.66 -30.80 30.14
N LEU A 131 13.84 -31.81 30.48
CA LEU A 131 14.11 -32.68 31.63
C LEU A 131 15.34 -33.56 31.45
N ARG A 132 15.60 -34.08 30.24
CA ARG A 132 16.80 -34.88 29.94
C ARG A 132 18.07 -34.04 30.10
N ASP A 133 17.98 -32.75 29.81
CA ASP A 133 19.09 -31.81 29.93
C ASP A 133 19.26 -31.29 31.37
N GLY A 134 18.45 -31.78 32.32
CA GLY A 134 18.54 -31.46 33.75
C GLY A 134 18.09 -30.05 34.12
N LYS A 135 17.34 -29.38 33.25
CA LYS A 135 16.91 -27.98 33.43
C LYS A 135 15.40 -27.87 33.71
N LYS A 136 14.96 -26.70 34.18
CA LYS A 136 13.53 -26.42 34.43
C LYS A 136 12.83 -26.03 33.11
N PRO A 137 11.87 -26.81 32.60
CA PRO A 137 11.23 -26.50 31.32
C PRO A 137 10.42 -25.20 31.38
N ALA A 138 10.61 -24.32 30.40
CA ALA A 138 9.91 -23.04 30.30
C ALA A 138 9.40 -22.73 28.88
N VAL A 139 8.36 -21.92 28.79
CA VAL A 139 7.88 -21.29 27.55
C VAL A 139 7.77 -19.79 27.76
N VAL A 140 8.29 -19.02 26.80
CA VAL A 140 8.23 -17.55 26.78
C VAL A 140 7.19 -17.12 25.76
N PHE A 141 6.34 -16.18 26.16
CA PHE A 141 5.32 -15.57 25.30
C PHE A 141 5.48 -14.05 25.25
N ASP A 142 5.38 -13.47 24.05
CA ASP A 142 5.08 -12.06 23.92
C ASP A 142 3.62 -11.72 24.34
N ALA A 143 3.34 -10.43 24.53
CA ALA A 143 2.01 -9.91 24.85
C ALA A 143 1.18 -9.53 23.62
N ASP A 144 1.62 -8.54 22.86
CA ASP A 144 0.80 -7.85 21.85
C ASP A 144 0.67 -8.72 20.60
N ASP A 145 -0.56 -8.95 20.14
CA ASP A 145 -0.97 -9.92 19.11
C ASP A 145 -0.51 -11.38 19.30
N THR A 146 0.25 -11.66 20.36
CA THR A 146 0.66 -13.01 20.77
C THR A 146 -0.30 -13.60 21.80
N THR A 147 -0.53 -12.91 22.92
CA THR A 147 -1.50 -13.34 23.97
C THR A 147 -2.70 -12.40 24.09
N LEU A 148 -2.52 -11.11 23.78
CA LEU A 148 -3.55 -10.08 23.75
C LEU A 148 -3.68 -9.54 22.32
N MET A 149 -4.83 -9.72 21.69
CA MET A 149 -5.06 -9.27 20.32
C MET A 149 -5.28 -7.75 20.27
N THR A 150 -4.41 -7.03 19.56
CA THR A 150 -4.40 -5.56 19.50
C THR A 150 -5.13 -5.00 18.28
N TYR A 151 -5.55 -5.84 17.32
CA TYR A 151 -6.19 -5.43 16.06
C TYR A 151 -7.25 -4.30 16.16
N ASP A 152 -8.19 -4.38 17.11
CA ASP A 152 -9.29 -3.40 17.20
C ASP A 152 -8.77 -1.99 17.55
N MET A 153 -7.63 -1.92 18.26
CA MET A 153 -6.92 -0.68 18.49
C MET A 153 -6.19 -0.25 17.21
N GLU A 154 -5.48 -1.17 16.56
CA GLU A 154 -4.69 -0.90 15.36
C GLU A 154 -5.56 -0.31 14.24
N ASP A 155 -6.66 -0.95 13.84
CA ASP A 155 -7.54 -0.43 12.78
C ASP A 155 -8.61 0.53 13.34
N GLY A 156 -9.40 0.06 14.30
CA GLY A 156 -10.59 0.79 14.74
C GLY A 156 -10.31 2.10 15.50
N ALA A 157 -9.19 2.20 16.20
CA ALA A 157 -8.83 3.40 16.96
C ALA A 157 -7.69 4.22 16.31
N MET A 158 -6.68 3.54 15.78
CA MET A 158 -5.47 4.19 15.22
C MET A 158 -5.47 4.28 13.69
N HIS A 159 -6.34 3.54 13.01
CA HIS A 159 -6.38 3.45 11.55
C HIS A 159 -5.01 3.06 10.94
N PHE A 160 -4.33 2.15 11.62
CA PHE A 160 -2.96 1.68 11.41
C PHE A 160 -1.88 2.74 11.64
N ASN A 161 -2.16 3.83 12.36
CA ASN A 161 -1.18 4.89 12.64
C ASN A 161 -0.89 4.90 14.13
N PHE A 162 0.21 4.25 14.49
CA PHE A 162 0.61 4.10 15.87
C PHE A 162 0.62 5.44 16.62
N ASP A 163 -0.16 5.50 17.70
CA ASP A 163 -0.21 6.61 18.64
C ASP A 163 0.09 6.05 20.05
N PRO A 164 1.25 6.35 20.64
CA PRO A 164 1.62 5.80 21.94
C PRO A 164 0.70 6.27 23.09
N ALA A 165 0.10 7.45 22.99
CA ALA A 165 -0.83 7.94 24.01
C ALA A 165 -2.16 7.19 23.94
N LEU A 166 -2.66 6.97 22.73
CA LEU A 166 -3.86 6.15 22.53
C LEU A 166 -3.61 4.68 22.90
N GLN A 167 -2.43 4.14 22.58
CA GLN A 167 -2.03 2.80 23.02
C GLN A 167 -2.11 2.69 24.54
N ASP A 168 -1.56 3.66 25.27
CA ASP A 168 -1.57 3.64 26.72
C ASP A 168 -2.99 3.65 27.29
N VAL A 169 -3.92 4.43 26.70
CA VAL A 169 -5.34 4.40 27.09
C VAL A 169 -5.95 3.00 26.95
N TRP A 170 -5.58 2.24 25.92
CA TRP A 170 -6.05 0.86 25.73
C TRP A 170 -5.41 -0.14 26.69
N VAL A 171 -4.10 0.00 26.92
CA VAL A 171 -3.32 -0.84 27.84
C VAL A 171 -3.80 -0.65 29.28
N GLN A 172 -3.83 0.59 29.77
CA GLN A 172 -4.28 0.90 31.13
C GLN A 172 -5.76 0.56 31.33
N GLY A 173 -6.57 0.71 30.28
CA GLY A 173 -7.98 0.32 30.27
C GLY A 173 -8.24 -1.19 30.19
N GLN A 174 -7.20 -2.02 30.05
CA GLN A 174 -7.30 -3.48 29.90
C GLN A 174 -8.32 -3.89 28.83
N LYS A 175 -8.23 -3.25 27.65
CA LYS A 175 -9.24 -3.34 26.59
C LYS A 175 -9.03 -4.49 25.61
N PHE A 176 -7.91 -5.21 25.70
CA PHE A 176 -7.57 -6.20 24.69
C PHE A 176 -8.23 -7.55 24.97
N PRO A 177 -8.89 -8.17 23.97
CA PRO A 177 -9.32 -9.56 24.07
C PRO A 177 -8.11 -10.51 24.01
N ALA A 178 -8.31 -11.76 24.40
CA ALA A 178 -7.29 -12.79 24.19
C ALA A 178 -7.07 -13.05 22.70
N THR A 179 -5.83 -13.28 22.31
CA THR A 179 -5.49 -13.84 20.99
C THR A 179 -6.17 -15.20 20.80
N PRO A 180 -6.80 -15.47 19.64
CA PRO A 180 -7.50 -16.72 19.37
C PRO A 180 -6.65 -17.96 19.68
N ALA A 181 -7.27 -18.96 20.32
CA ALA A 181 -6.67 -20.22 20.78
C ALA A 181 -5.56 -20.12 21.84
N MET A 182 -5.04 -18.93 22.14
CA MET A 182 -3.83 -18.78 22.94
C MET A 182 -4.07 -19.06 24.44
N VAL A 183 -5.25 -18.73 25.00
CA VAL A 183 -5.60 -19.11 26.38
C VAL A 183 -5.50 -20.63 26.58
N THR A 184 -6.07 -21.40 25.65
CA THR A 184 -6.01 -22.86 25.67
C THR A 184 -4.59 -23.38 25.50
N PHE A 185 -3.78 -22.75 24.65
CA PHE A 185 -2.39 -23.14 24.44
C PHE A 185 -1.51 -22.92 25.67
N VAL A 186 -1.60 -21.73 26.28
CA VAL A 186 -0.87 -21.42 27.52
C VAL A 186 -1.29 -22.37 28.62
N LYS A 187 -2.59 -22.65 28.76
CA LYS A 187 -3.08 -23.66 29.71
C LYS A 187 -2.49 -25.05 29.43
N ALA A 188 -2.46 -25.49 28.17
CA ALA A 188 -1.88 -26.78 27.81
C ALA A 188 -0.37 -26.87 28.12
N ALA A 189 0.37 -25.77 27.96
CA ALA A 189 1.78 -25.70 28.38
C ALA A 189 1.91 -25.83 29.90
N GLN A 190 1.06 -25.14 30.68
CA GLN A 190 1.04 -25.27 32.13
C GLN A 190 0.68 -26.70 32.58
N ASP A 191 -0.35 -27.30 31.99
CA ASP A 191 -0.79 -28.67 32.29
C ASP A 191 0.30 -29.71 31.94
N ALA A 192 1.14 -29.42 30.96
CA ALA A 192 2.31 -30.23 30.62
C ALA A 192 3.49 -30.06 31.60
N GLY A 193 3.45 -29.06 32.48
CA GLY A 193 4.45 -28.79 33.52
C GLY A 193 5.41 -27.64 33.22
N PHE A 194 5.24 -26.91 32.12
CA PHE A 194 6.11 -25.77 31.79
C PHE A 194 5.91 -24.60 32.75
N THR A 195 7.01 -23.92 33.08
CA THR A 195 6.93 -22.57 33.65
C THR A 195 6.67 -21.56 32.54
N VAL A 196 5.63 -20.74 32.71
CA VAL A 196 5.26 -19.70 31.74
C VAL A 196 5.89 -18.37 32.12
N PHE A 197 6.53 -17.74 31.14
CA PHE A 197 7.06 -16.37 31.21
C PHE A 197 6.39 -15.47 30.18
N GLY A 198 6.14 -14.22 30.55
CA GLY A 198 5.79 -13.16 29.61
C GLY A 198 6.98 -12.24 29.35
N LEU A 199 7.16 -11.80 28.10
CA LEU A 199 8.23 -10.89 27.69
C LEU A 199 7.76 -9.95 26.59
N THR A 200 7.47 -8.70 26.95
CA THR A 200 6.85 -7.73 26.04
C THR A 200 7.67 -6.45 25.89
N GLY A 201 7.54 -5.81 24.72
CA GLY A 201 8.09 -4.48 24.46
C GLY A 201 7.34 -3.35 25.18
N ARG A 202 6.18 -3.60 25.80
CA ARG A 202 5.45 -2.62 26.61
C ARG A 202 6.33 -2.08 27.73
N ASN A 203 6.09 -0.82 28.08
CA ASN A 203 6.85 -0.15 29.13
C ASN A 203 6.50 -0.70 30.52
N ASP A 204 7.40 -0.52 31.48
CA ASP A 204 7.25 -1.04 32.84
C ASP A 204 6.04 -0.46 33.60
N ASP A 205 5.69 0.80 33.35
CA ASP A 205 4.48 1.45 33.86
C ASP A 205 3.17 0.84 33.31
N GLN A 206 3.26 -0.02 32.29
CA GLN A 206 2.15 -0.77 31.72
C GLN A 206 2.05 -2.20 32.24
N LYS A 207 3.01 -2.66 33.05
CA LYS A 207 3.09 -4.06 33.51
C LYS A 207 1.86 -4.51 34.28
N ALA A 208 1.44 -3.74 35.28
CA ALA A 208 0.31 -4.10 36.13
C ALA A 208 -1.00 -4.22 35.34
N ALA A 209 -1.25 -3.28 34.43
CA ALA A 209 -2.42 -3.32 33.57
C ALA A 209 -2.38 -4.48 32.57
N THR A 210 -1.20 -4.77 32.01
CA THR A 210 -1.02 -5.90 31.08
C THR A 210 -1.30 -7.25 31.75
N VAL A 211 -0.71 -7.49 32.93
CA VAL A 211 -0.97 -8.70 33.72
C VAL A 211 -2.45 -8.77 34.16
N GLY A 212 -3.04 -7.64 34.54
CA GLY A 212 -4.46 -7.53 34.85
C GLY A 212 -5.35 -7.92 33.67
N ASN A 213 -5.02 -7.44 32.46
CA ASN A 213 -5.75 -7.77 31.24
C ASN A 213 -5.62 -9.27 30.90
N LEU A 214 -4.42 -9.85 30.99
CA LEU A 214 -4.20 -11.28 30.77
C LEU A 214 -5.06 -12.12 31.72
N LYS A 215 -5.08 -11.78 33.01
CA LYS A 215 -5.94 -12.44 33.99
C LYS A 215 -7.42 -12.29 33.63
N LYS A 216 -7.85 -11.07 33.27
CA LYS A 216 -9.23 -10.75 32.88
C LYS A 216 -9.72 -11.60 31.71
N VAL A 217 -8.86 -11.94 30.76
CA VAL A 217 -9.21 -12.73 29.57
C VAL A 217 -8.93 -14.24 29.72
N GLY A 218 -8.58 -14.70 30.92
CA GLY A 218 -8.56 -16.13 31.27
C GLY A 218 -7.18 -16.78 31.41
N TYR A 219 -6.08 -16.02 31.30
CA TYR A 219 -4.75 -16.58 31.56
C TYR A 219 -4.46 -16.68 33.06
N THR A 220 -3.92 -17.81 33.49
CA THR A 220 -3.52 -18.06 34.89
C THR A 220 -2.02 -18.24 35.09
N GLY A 221 -1.25 -18.41 33.99
CA GLY A 221 0.19 -18.66 34.04
C GLY A 221 1.09 -17.44 34.19
N PHE A 222 0.58 -16.24 33.89
CA PHE A 222 1.36 -15.00 33.94
C PHE A 222 1.27 -14.35 35.33
N THR A 223 2.40 -14.31 36.03
CA THR A 223 2.54 -13.64 37.33
C THR A 223 3.50 -12.46 37.21
N SER A 224 3.38 -11.46 38.08
CA SER A 224 4.19 -10.24 38.00
C SER A 224 5.70 -10.51 38.08
N ASP A 225 6.13 -11.51 38.85
CA ASP A 225 7.53 -11.93 38.99
C ASP A 225 8.08 -12.65 37.74
N ARG A 226 7.21 -13.17 36.87
CA ARG A 226 7.59 -13.88 35.62
C ARG A 226 7.11 -13.16 34.36
N PHE A 227 6.80 -11.87 34.47
CA PHE A 227 6.38 -11.03 33.36
C PHE A 227 7.34 -9.86 33.21
N TYR A 228 8.07 -9.81 32.10
CA TYR A 228 9.10 -8.82 31.83
C TYR A 228 8.59 -7.76 30.86
N THR A 229 8.81 -6.49 31.21
CA THR A 229 8.49 -5.26 30.47
C THR A 229 9.76 -4.46 30.22
N LYS A 230 9.74 -3.58 29.22
CA LYS A 230 10.89 -2.72 28.91
C LYS A 230 10.94 -1.55 29.89
N TRP A 231 12.13 -1.24 30.41
CA TRP A 231 12.31 -0.13 31.34
C TRP A 231 12.11 1.22 30.62
N THR A 232 11.66 2.23 31.36
CA THR A 232 11.44 3.58 30.81
C THR A 232 12.65 4.50 30.96
N GLY A 233 13.59 4.14 31.83
CA GLY A 233 14.72 4.98 32.24
C GLY A 233 14.32 6.11 33.21
N LYS A 234 13.09 6.10 33.73
CA LYS A 234 12.54 7.13 34.61
C LYS A 234 12.26 6.57 36.00
N GLY A 235 12.58 7.35 37.04
CA GLY A 235 12.37 6.94 38.44
C GLY A 235 13.07 5.61 38.72
N ASP A 236 12.33 4.66 39.31
CA ASP A 236 12.85 3.33 39.64
C ASP A 236 12.87 2.36 38.44
N SER A 237 12.27 2.75 37.30
CA SER A 237 12.23 1.94 36.08
C SER A 237 13.53 2.11 35.29
N GLN A 238 14.59 1.49 35.78
CA GLN A 238 15.94 1.55 35.21
C GLN A 238 16.31 0.28 34.44
N GLN A 239 17.33 0.40 33.58
CA GLN A 239 17.85 -0.75 32.83
C GLN A 239 18.30 -1.85 33.81
N PRO A 240 17.80 -3.09 33.69
CA PRO A 240 18.24 -4.18 34.53
C PRO A 240 19.72 -4.52 34.29
N SER A 241 20.42 -4.93 35.35
CA SER A 241 21.85 -5.26 35.29
C SER A 241 22.20 -6.44 34.39
N TYR A 242 21.22 -7.29 34.07
CA TYR A 242 21.39 -8.41 33.14
C TYR A 242 21.26 -8.03 31.66
N ILE A 243 20.91 -6.77 31.36
CA ILE A 243 20.81 -6.24 30.00
C ILE A 243 22.02 -5.35 29.70
N THR A 244 22.64 -5.60 28.55
CA THR A 244 23.68 -4.73 27.97
C THR A 244 23.25 -4.34 26.56
N CYS A 245 23.22 -3.04 26.28
CA CYS A 245 22.92 -2.51 24.95
C CYS A 245 24.22 -2.20 24.21
N ALA A 246 24.25 -2.38 22.89
CA ALA A 246 25.41 -2.00 22.07
C ALA A 246 25.57 -0.46 21.97
N THR A 247 24.49 0.29 22.17
CA THR A 247 24.48 1.75 22.21
C THR A 247 23.76 2.25 23.47
N ALA A 248 23.58 3.57 23.61
CA ALA A 248 22.84 4.15 24.74
C ALA A 248 21.37 3.69 24.85
N LYS A 249 20.79 3.11 23.79
CA LYS A 249 19.43 2.53 23.80
C LYS A 249 19.46 1.13 23.22
N CYS A 250 18.82 0.18 23.93
CA CYS A 250 18.60 -1.16 23.39
C CYS A 250 17.52 -1.14 22.30
N THR A 251 17.81 -1.82 21.21
CA THR A 251 16.82 -2.35 20.27
C THR A 251 15.86 -3.31 20.99
N THR A 252 14.72 -3.60 20.35
CA THR A 252 13.78 -4.61 20.88
C THR A 252 14.42 -5.99 20.96
N VAL A 253 15.24 -6.36 19.97
CA VAL A 253 15.97 -7.64 19.92
C VAL A 253 16.94 -7.77 21.09
N GLU A 254 17.78 -6.75 21.33
CA GLU A 254 18.75 -6.78 22.45
C GLU A 254 18.06 -6.96 23.80
N TYR A 255 16.99 -6.20 24.04
CA TYR A 255 16.23 -6.31 25.28
C TYR A 255 15.61 -7.71 25.45
N LYS A 256 14.92 -8.22 24.41
CA LYS A 256 14.23 -9.51 24.51
C LYS A 256 15.21 -10.68 24.59
N ALA A 257 16.26 -10.70 23.77
CA ALA A 257 17.31 -11.72 23.83
C ALA A 257 18.08 -11.72 25.15
N GLY A 258 18.45 -10.54 25.65
CA GLY A 258 19.11 -10.41 26.95
C GLY A 258 18.22 -10.90 28.11
N THR A 259 16.91 -10.67 28.03
CA THR A 259 15.97 -11.17 29.04
C THR A 259 15.80 -12.68 28.97
N ARG A 260 15.74 -13.29 27.77
CA ARG A 260 15.73 -14.75 27.63
C ARG A 260 17.01 -15.40 28.16
N LYS A 261 18.17 -14.80 27.87
CA LYS A 261 19.45 -15.21 28.47
C LYS A 261 19.40 -15.18 30.00
N HIS A 262 18.82 -14.13 30.57
CA HIS A 262 18.64 -14.03 32.01
C HIS A 262 17.74 -15.16 32.56
N ILE A 263 16.63 -15.47 31.88
CA ILE A 263 15.76 -16.60 32.25
C ILE A 263 16.53 -17.93 32.25
N GLU A 264 17.32 -18.22 31.22
CA GLU A 264 18.15 -19.44 31.19
C GLU A 264 19.20 -19.45 32.31
N SER A 265 19.78 -18.29 32.65
CA SER A 265 20.75 -18.18 33.75
C SER A 265 20.16 -18.52 35.13
N MET A 266 18.82 -18.48 35.28
CA MET A 266 18.11 -18.94 36.48
C MET A 266 17.88 -20.45 36.53
N GLY A 267 18.43 -21.20 35.57
CA GLY A 267 18.31 -22.67 35.46
C GLY A 267 17.10 -23.15 34.67
N TYR A 268 16.44 -22.25 33.92
CA TYR A 268 15.37 -22.62 33.00
C TYR A 268 15.92 -23.03 31.63
N ASP A 269 15.13 -23.83 30.93
CA ASP A 269 15.31 -24.17 29.53
C ASP A 269 14.13 -23.62 28.76
N ILE A 270 14.36 -22.62 27.91
CA ILE A 270 13.27 -22.04 27.12
C ILE A 270 13.04 -22.97 25.92
N ALA A 271 12.24 -24.00 26.15
CA ALA A 271 11.94 -25.02 25.14
C ALA A 271 11.17 -24.43 23.95
N LEU A 272 10.41 -23.35 24.18
CA LEU A 272 9.65 -22.66 23.14
C LEU A 272 9.55 -21.16 23.44
N ASN A 273 9.80 -20.34 22.42
CA ASN A 273 9.60 -18.89 22.42
C ASN A 273 8.54 -18.51 21.38
N VAL A 274 7.50 -17.79 21.79
CA VAL A 274 6.32 -17.50 20.97
C VAL A 274 6.15 -15.99 20.82
N GLY A 275 6.00 -15.53 19.58
CA GLY A 275 5.84 -14.10 19.29
C GLY A 275 5.28 -13.84 17.89
N ASP A 276 4.67 -12.68 17.70
CA ASP A 276 4.12 -12.22 16.43
C ASP A 276 5.14 -11.40 15.62
N GLN A 277 6.25 -10.98 16.23
CA GLN A 277 7.33 -10.27 15.56
C GLN A 277 8.61 -11.10 15.51
N PHE A 278 9.43 -10.90 14.48
CA PHE A 278 10.76 -11.51 14.42
C PHE A 278 11.66 -11.01 15.55
N SER A 279 11.45 -9.77 16.03
CA SER A 279 12.16 -9.22 17.18
C SER A 279 11.92 -9.98 18.49
N ASP A 280 10.85 -10.77 18.57
CA ASP A 280 10.55 -11.60 19.74
C ASP A 280 11.38 -12.86 19.73
N LEU A 281 11.77 -13.33 18.54
CA LEU A 281 12.33 -14.65 18.28
C LEU A 281 13.84 -14.62 18.06
N GLN A 282 14.38 -13.53 17.50
CA GLN A 282 15.81 -13.36 17.20
C GLN A 282 16.67 -13.18 18.45
N GLY A 283 17.94 -13.54 18.34
CA GLY A 283 18.97 -13.39 19.37
C GLY A 283 19.19 -14.63 20.24
N GLY A 284 18.59 -15.77 19.90
CA GLY A 284 18.80 -17.05 20.58
C GLY A 284 18.13 -17.19 21.96
N TYR A 285 18.69 -18.08 22.80
CA TYR A 285 18.22 -18.43 24.16
C TYR A 285 16.81 -19.02 24.18
N ALA A 286 16.54 -19.89 23.21
CA ALA A 286 15.38 -20.77 23.15
C ALA A 286 15.66 -21.91 22.16
N ASP A 287 15.17 -23.12 22.44
CA ASP A 287 15.38 -24.28 21.58
C ASP A 287 14.55 -24.20 20.29
N HIS A 288 13.33 -23.67 20.43
CA HIS A 288 12.38 -23.54 19.35
C HIS A 288 11.68 -22.18 19.37
N THR A 289 11.31 -21.72 18.18
CA THR A 289 10.55 -20.48 17.99
C THR A 289 9.24 -20.75 17.27
N LEU A 290 8.19 -20.02 17.66
CA LEU A 290 6.90 -20.02 17.00
C LEU A 290 6.53 -18.58 16.61
N LYS A 291 6.59 -18.31 15.30
CA LYS A 291 6.13 -17.06 14.70
C LYS A 291 4.61 -17.11 14.48
N LEU A 292 3.90 -16.12 15.01
CA LEU A 292 2.49 -15.89 14.76
C LEU A 292 2.30 -14.84 13.65
N PRO A 293 1.22 -14.90 12.86
CA PRO A 293 0.97 -13.94 11.80
C PRO A 293 0.62 -12.54 12.35
N ASN A 294 1.27 -11.49 11.83
CA ASN A 294 0.86 -10.11 12.08
C ASN A 294 1.20 -9.16 10.90
N PRO A 295 0.20 -8.78 10.08
CA PRO A 295 0.39 -7.80 9.01
C PRO A 295 0.12 -6.33 9.43
N THR A 296 -0.23 -6.07 10.70
CA THR A 296 -0.80 -4.79 11.15
C THR A 296 0.22 -3.77 11.66
N TYR A 297 1.40 -4.21 12.09
CA TYR A 297 2.54 -3.34 12.43
C TYR A 297 3.86 -4.09 12.28
N TYR A 298 4.97 -3.36 12.12
CA TYR A 298 6.31 -3.94 12.01
C TYR A 298 7.27 -3.37 13.04
N LEU A 299 7.93 -4.26 13.79
CA LEU A 299 9.05 -3.88 14.66
C LEU A 299 10.39 -4.21 14.00
N PRO A 300 11.32 -3.24 13.89
CA PRO A 300 12.66 -3.50 13.38
C PRO A 300 13.36 -4.62 14.15
N SER A 301 13.88 -5.58 13.41
CA SER A 301 14.39 -6.84 13.94
C SER A 301 15.80 -7.14 13.39
N PRO A 302 16.80 -6.26 13.66
CA PRO A 302 18.14 -6.45 13.16
C PRO A 302 18.83 -7.64 13.84
N ASP A 303 19.68 -8.34 13.11
CA ASP A 303 20.55 -9.35 13.70
C ASP A 303 21.47 -8.71 14.74
N LEU A 304 21.67 -9.41 15.87
CA LEU A 304 22.61 -8.97 16.91
C LEU A 304 24.05 -9.07 16.41
N PRO A 305 24.99 -8.25 16.93
CA PRO A 305 26.40 -8.33 16.55
C PRO A 305 26.95 -9.75 16.67
N GLY A 306 27.49 -10.28 15.56
CA GLY A 306 28.05 -11.63 15.49
C GLY A 306 27.03 -12.75 15.29
N MET A 307 25.74 -12.43 15.16
CA MET A 307 24.69 -13.37 14.78
C MET A 307 24.27 -13.14 13.32
N ASN A 308 23.82 -14.21 12.66
CA ASN A 308 23.22 -14.18 11.34
C ASN A 308 22.05 -15.16 11.33
N GLU A 309 20.82 -14.64 11.31
CA GLU A 309 19.60 -15.42 11.51
C GLU A 309 18.67 -15.33 10.28
N PRO A 310 19.12 -15.74 9.07
CA PRO A 310 18.40 -15.47 7.82
C PRO A 310 17.06 -16.21 7.69
N ARG A 311 16.77 -17.14 8.61
CA ARG A 311 15.47 -17.84 8.70
C ARG A 311 14.45 -17.13 9.59
N LEU A 312 14.87 -16.14 10.37
CA LEU A 312 14.02 -15.30 11.22
C LEU A 312 13.88 -13.92 10.58
N ALA A 313 13.45 -13.91 9.32
CA ALA A 313 13.30 -12.70 8.53
C ALA A 313 11.88 -12.59 7.93
N PRO A 314 11.34 -11.37 7.78
CA PRO A 314 10.06 -11.15 7.10
C PRO A 314 10.05 -11.69 5.67
N ARG A 315 8.88 -12.17 5.25
CA ARG A 315 8.62 -12.47 3.84
C ARG A 315 8.82 -11.21 2.99
N THR A 316 9.35 -11.37 1.78
CA THR A 316 9.60 -10.25 0.84
C THR A 316 8.83 -10.35 -0.47
N HIS A 317 8.11 -11.45 -0.72
CA HIS A 317 7.39 -11.69 -1.97
C HIS A 317 5.90 -11.89 -1.66
N PHE A 318 5.03 -11.08 -2.27
CA PHE A 318 3.61 -11.04 -1.95
C PHE A 318 2.75 -11.17 -3.19
N THR A 319 1.65 -11.89 -3.07
CA THR A 319 0.60 -11.96 -4.10
C THR A 319 -0.69 -11.39 -3.52
N MET A 320 -1.14 -10.24 -4.04
CA MET A 320 -2.28 -9.51 -3.48
C MET A 320 -3.13 -8.91 -4.60
N LYS A 321 -4.45 -9.11 -4.52
CA LYS A 321 -5.42 -8.46 -5.40
C LYS A 321 -5.75 -7.06 -4.89
N ALA A 322 -6.01 -6.15 -5.81
CA ALA A 322 -6.27 -4.75 -5.47
C ALA A 322 -7.58 -4.54 -4.68
N ASP A 323 -8.54 -5.46 -4.79
CA ASP A 323 -9.84 -5.42 -4.09
C ASP A 323 -9.77 -5.91 -2.63
N GLY A 324 -8.61 -6.39 -2.18
CA GLY A 324 -8.42 -6.94 -0.83
C GLY A 324 -8.87 -8.39 -0.65
N SER A 325 -9.43 -9.03 -1.68
CA SER A 325 -9.98 -10.39 -1.57
C SER A 325 -8.93 -11.46 -1.27
N SER A 326 -7.64 -11.16 -1.46
CA SER A 326 -6.52 -12.01 -1.06
C SER A 326 -6.54 -12.36 0.43
N GLY A 327 -7.09 -11.50 1.30
CA GLY A 327 -7.18 -11.78 2.74
C GLY A 327 -8.05 -12.99 3.09
N LYS A 328 -8.86 -13.49 2.15
CA LYS A 328 -9.66 -14.72 2.34
C LYS A 328 -8.83 -16.00 2.24
N THR A 329 -7.69 -15.95 1.56
CA THR A 329 -6.92 -17.14 1.16
C THR A 329 -5.47 -17.11 1.58
N GLU A 330 -4.85 -15.92 1.62
CA GLU A 330 -3.48 -15.76 2.11
C GLU A 330 -3.45 -15.83 3.64
N GLY A 331 -2.45 -16.54 4.18
CA GLY A 331 -2.12 -16.45 5.61
C GLY A 331 -1.53 -15.09 5.94
N GLY A 332 -1.49 -14.72 7.22
CA GLY A 332 -1.12 -13.35 7.62
C GLY A 332 0.30 -12.95 7.20
N GLU A 333 1.27 -13.87 7.19
CA GLU A 333 2.62 -13.63 6.67
C GLU A 333 2.68 -13.48 5.13
N GLY A 334 1.61 -13.84 4.44
CA GLY A 334 1.42 -13.63 3.00
C GLY A 334 0.84 -12.27 2.63
N ILE A 335 0.46 -11.47 3.62
CA ILE A 335 -0.06 -10.11 3.44
C ILE A 335 1.09 -9.12 3.68
N PRO A 336 1.33 -8.14 2.78
CA PRO A 336 2.31 -7.09 3.03
C PRO A 336 2.04 -6.38 4.35
N ASN A 337 3.07 -6.25 5.19
CA ASN A 337 2.94 -5.51 6.44
C ASN A 337 2.71 -4.02 6.16
N ILE A 338 1.70 -3.43 6.81
CA ILE A 338 1.26 -2.06 6.52
C ILE A 338 2.34 -1.00 6.81
N ASP A 339 3.17 -1.19 7.83
CA ASP A 339 4.24 -0.24 8.18
C ASP A 339 5.38 -0.31 7.17
N SER A 340 5.72 -1.53 6.72
CA SER A 340 6.69 -1.72 5.65
C SER A 340 6.23 -1.04 4.36
N VAL A 341 4.95 -1.18 3.99
CA VAL A 341 4.36 -0.50 2.82
C VAL A 341 4.44 1.02 2.97
N LYS A 342 4.05 1.57 4.14
CA LYS A 342 4.19 3.01 4.43
C LYS A 342 5.64 3.49 4.30
N SER A 343 6.60 2.72 4.80
CA SER A 343 8.04 3.03 4.69
C SER A 343 8.51 2.99 3.23
N THR A 344 8.09 1.98 2.45
CA THR A 344 8.40 1.89 1.01
C THR A 344 7.84 3.08 0.23
N ILE A 345 6.60 3.48 0.50
CA ILE A 345 5.98 4.65 -0.12
C ILE A 345 6.76 5.92 0.26
N ARG A 346 7.07 6.14 1.54
CA ARG A 346 7.88 7.30 1.97
C ARG A 346 9.24 7.36 1.28
N THR A 347 9.89 6.21 1.12
CA THR A 347 11.17 6.10 0.41
C THR A 347 11.04 6.46 -1.07
N TYR A 348 9.98 5.96 -1.74
CA TYR A 348 9.70 6.24 -3.16
C TYR A 348 9.48 7.73 -3.46
N TYR A 349 8.85 8.45 -2.53
CA TYR A 349 8.67 9.90 -2.61
C TYR A 349 9.80 10.71 -1.97
N ASN A 350 10.81 10.04 -1.37
CA ASN A 350 11.85 10.64 -0.55
C ASN A 350 11.28 11.63 0.48
N ALA A 351 10.27 11.18 1.22
CA ALA A 351 9.52 12.00 2.16
C ALA A 351 10.23 12.16 3.50
N ASP A 352 10.06 13.33 4.11
CA ASP A 352 10.61 13.61 5.44
C ASP A 352 9.80 12.91 6.56
N SER A 353 10.23 13.13 7.81
CA SER A 353 9.56 12.57 9.00
C SER A 353 8.13 13.09 9.20
N LYS A 354 7.77 14.25 8.61
CA LYS A 354 6.41 14.79 8.65
C LYS A 354 5.53 14.19 7.57
N GLY A 355 6.10 13.49 6.59
CA GLY A 355 5.40 12.91 5.46
C GLY A 355 5.27 13.87 4.27
N ILE A 356 6.17 14.85 4.16
CA ILE A 356 6.23 15.78 3.04
C ILE A 356 7.22 15.25 2.00
N ALA A 357 6.78 15.07 0.76
CA ALA A 357 7.62 14.54 -0.32
C ALA A 357 8.64 15.56 -0.82
N ASN A 358 9.84 15.07 -1.16
CA ASN A 358 10.83 15.87 -1.87
C ASN A 358 10.31 16.24 -3.27
N LYS A 359 10.32 17.54 -3.59
CA LYS A 359 9.80 18.10 -4.86
C LYS A 359 10.85 18.22 -5.96
N VAL A 360 12.10 17.86 -5.68
CA VAL A 360 13.24 18.00 -6.60
C VAL A 360 13.86 16.66 -6.94
N THR A 361 14.14 15.82 -5.94
CA THR A 361 14.82 14.53 -6.13
C THR A 361 14.15 13.39 -5.36
N SER A 362 13.60 12.44 -6.10
CA SER A 362 13.06 11.18 -5.58
C SER A 362 12.96 10.13 -6.69
N PRO A 363 12.81 8.84 -6.34
CA PRO A 363 12.40 7.80 -7.29
C PRO A 363 11.13 8.16 -8.06
N TYR A 364 10.09 8.71 -7.40
CA TYR A 364 8.87 9.20 -8.04
C TYR A 364 9.15 10.28 -9.10
N ILE A 365 9.93 11.32 -8.77
CA ILE A 365 10.28 12.38 -9.73
C ILE A 365 11.06 11.82 -10.92
N SER A 366 11.99 10.89 -10.66
CA SER A 366 12.78 10.24 -11.70
C SER A 366 11.92 9.39 -12.63
N GLU A 367 10.94 8.67 -12.09
CA GLU A 367 9.96 7.89 -12.84
C GLU A 367 9.04 8.79 -13.68
N MET A 368 8.47 9.82 -13.06
CA MET A 368 7.61 10.79 -13.74
C MET A 368 8.34 11.53 -14.87
N THR A 369 9.58 11.99 -14.62
CA THR A 369 10.39 12.68 -15.63
C THR A 369 10.66 11.78 -16.85
N ARG A 370 10.98 10.51 -16.63
CA ARG A 370 11.19 9.54 -17.70
C ARG A 370 9.90 9.23 -18.46
N LEU A 371 8.78 9.06 -17.74
CA LEU A 371 7.47 8.86 -18.35
C LEU A 371 7.08 10.04 -19.24
N THR A 372 7.11 11.26 -18.71
CA THR A 372 6.67 12.46 -19.46
C THR A 372 7.59 12.77 -20.64
N SER A 373 8.91 12.67 -20.47
CA SER A 373 9.88 12.88 -21.56
C SER A 373 9.74 11.87 -22.70
N SER A 374 9.41 10.61 -22.38
CA SER A 374 9.18 9.58 -23.41
C SER A 374 7.87 9.77 -24.18
N ILE A 375 6.81 10.28 -23.54
CA ILE A 375 5.48 10.42 -24.14
C ILE A 375 5.36 11.74 -24.94
N THR A 376 5.95 12.83 -24.45
CA THR A 376 5.72 14.19 -24.97
C THR A 376 5.94 14.33 -26.49
N PRO A 377 7.01 13.79 -27.11
CA PRO A 377 7.23 13.96 -28.55
C PRO A 377 6.13 13.30 -29.40
N ALA A 378 5.75 12.06 -29.07
CA ALA A 378 4.72 11.32 -29.80
C ALA A 378 3.35 11.96 -29.63
N LEU A 379 3.01 12.39 -28.42
CA LEU A 379 1.76 13.09 -28.14
C LEU A 379 1.66 14.40 -28.93
N SER A 380 2.72 15.20 -28.92
CA SER A 380 2.78 16.48 -29.64
C SER A 380 2.60 16.29 -31.16
N ALA A 381 3.23 15.27 -31.73
CA ALA A 381 3.04 14.92 -33.13
C ALA A 381 1.59 14.49 -33.42
N ALA A 382 0.99 13.66 -32.56
CA ALA A 382 -0.40 13.22 -32.71
C ALA A 382 -1.40 14.37 -32.63
N CYS A 383 -1.20 15.31 -31.70
CA CYS A 383 -1.99 16.54 -31.61
C CYS A 383 -1.88 17.37 -32.90
N THR A 384 -0.65 17.56 -33.41
CA THR A 384 -0.40 18.36 -34.62
C THR A 384 -1.09 17.75 -35.83
N LEU A 385 -0.89 16.45 -36.05
CA LEU A 385 -1.48 15.74 -37.19
C LEU A 385 -3.01 15.71 -37.09
N GLY A 386 -3.56 15.45 -35.91
CA GLY A 386 -5.01 15.49 -35.69
C GLY A 386 -5.61 16.84 -36.11
N SER A 387 -4.98 17.94 -35.70
CA SER A 387 -5.41 19.28 -36.08
C SER A 387 -5.26 19.54 -37.59
N VAL A 388 -4.15 19.12 -38.20
CA VAL A 388 -3.89 19.31 -39.66
C VAL A 388 -4.90 18.56 -40.52
N PHE A 389 -5.32 17.36 -40.10
CA PHE A 389 -6.32 16.56 -40.82
C PHE A 389 -7.78 16.91 -40.48
N GLY A 390 -8.00 18.02 -39.76
CA GLY A 390 -9.35 18.53 -39.46
C GLY A 390 -10.09 17.77 -38.36
N ALA A 391 -9.39 16.92 -37.59
CA ALA A 391 -9.93 16.40 -36.33
C ALA A 391 -9.85 17.49 -35.25
N LYS A 392 -10.57 17.28 -34.14
CA LYS A 392 -10.46 18.10 -32.92
C LYS A 392 -9.70 17.29 -31.86
N PRO A 393 -8.36 17.16 -31.95
CA PRO A 393 -7.62 16.32 -31.03
C PRO A 393 -7.73 16.86 -29.61
N ALA A 394 -7.84 15.96 -28.63
CA ALA A 394 -7.91 16.30 -27.22
C ALA A 394 -7.13 15.31 -26.36
N ILE A 395 -6.72 15.75 -25.17
CA ILE A 395 -6.24 14.88 -24.10
C ILE A 395 -7.16 15.01 -22.89
N VAL A 396 -7.45 13.88 -22.25
CA VAL A 396 -8.21 13.81 -20.99
C VAL A 396 -7.23 13.64 -19.84
N LEU A 397 -7.40 14.44 -18.79
CA LEU A 397 -6.50 14.52 -17.66
C LEU A 397 -7.31 14.44 -16.37
N ASP A 398 -7.00 13.47 -15.52
CA ASP A 398 -7.44 13.51 -14.13
C ASP A 398 -6.74 14.64 -13.33
N ALA A 399 -7.30 14.98 -12.17
CA ALA A 399 -6.75 15.98 -11.27
C ALA A 399 -5.71 15.38 -10.29
N ASP A 400 -6.18 14.56 -9.36
CA ASP A 400 -5.43 14.14 -8.18
C ASP A 400 -4.32 13.14 -8.56
N ASP A 401 -3.09 13.41 -8.15
CA ASP A 401 -1.84 12.73 -8.55
C ASP A 401 -1.56 12.62 -10.07
N THR A 402 -2.44 13.16 -10.92
CA THR A 402 -2.27 13.22 -12.37
C THR A 402 -1.78 14.59 -12.84
N THR A 403 -2.47 15.67 -12.45
CA THR A 403 -2.03 17.05 -12.72
C THR A 403 -1.63 17.78 -11.44
N LEU A 404 -2.26 17.44 -10.31
CA LEU A 404 -1.99 18.01 -8.99
C LEU A 404 -1.54 16.89 -8.04
N MET A 405 -0.28 16.93 -7.59
CA MET A 405 0.28 15.90 -6.71
C MET A 405 -0.30 16.04 -5.29
N THR A 406 -0.97 14.99 -4.82
CA THR A 406 -1.71 14.96 -3.55
C THR A 406 -0.94 14.35 -2.39
N TYR A 407 0.24 13.76 -2.62
CA TYR A 407 1.03 13.04 -1.60
C TYR A 407 1.16 13.74 -0.23
N ASP A 408 1.42 15.04 -0.19
CA ASP A 408 1.63 15.75 1.09
C ASP A 408 0.33 15.82 1.92
N MET A 409 -0.82 15.82 1.25
CA MET A 409 -2.10 15.65 1.91
C MET A 409 -2.27 14.20 2.37
N GLU A 410 -2.06 13.24 1.47
CA GLU A 410 -2.26 11.80 1.73
C GLU A 410 -1.42 11.33 2.92
N ASN A 411 -0.11 11.57 2.92
CA ASN A 411 0.77 11.15 4.02
C ASN A 411 0.90 12.23 5.11
N GLY A 412 1.23 13.46 4.71
CA GLY A 412 1.56 14.53 5.64
C GLY A 412 0.40 14.93 6.54
N ALA A 413 -0.81 15.05 5.98
CA ALA A 413 -2.01 15.47 6.71
C ALA A 413 -2.90 14.29 7.13
N MET A 414 -3.20 13.37 6.22
CA MET A 414 -4.16 12.28 6.42
C MET A 414 -3.56 10.99 7.00
N LYS A 415 -2.22 10.84 6.96
CA LYS A 415 -1.52 9.61 7.36
C LYS A 415 -2.06 8.37 6.62
N PHE A 416 -2.38 8.55 5.34
CA PHE A 416 -3.01 7.59 4.44
C PHE A 416 -4.43 7.18 4.84
N ASN A 417 -5.14 7.97 5.63
CA ASN A 417 -6.55 7.74 5.96
C ASN A 417 -7.39 8.86 5.37
N TYR A 418 -8.05 8.54 4.27
CA TYR A 418 -8.86 9.49 3.54
C TYR A 418 -9.88 10.19 4.46
N ASP A 419 -9.82 11.52 4.47
CA ASP A 419 -10.77 12.39 5.14
C ASP A 419 -11.33 13.39 4.10
N PRO A 420 -12.61 13.27 3.70
CA PRO A 420 -13.17 14.15 2.67
C PRO A 420 -13.25 15.62 3.10
N ALA A 421 -13.42 15.91 4.39
CA ALA A 421 -13.47 17.28 4.90
C ALA A 421 -12.07 17.91 4.85
N LEU A 422 -11.05 17.17 5.25
CA LEU A 422 -9.67 17.62 5.13
C LEU A 422 -9.24 17.75 3.67
N GLN A 423 -9.67 16.85 2.77
CA GLN A 423 -9.45 16.99 1.34
C GLN A 423 -10.02 18.31 0.83
N ASP A 424 -11.26 18.64 1.21
CA ASP A 424 -11.89 19.89 0.78
C ASP A 424 -11.10 21.12 1.24
N VAL A 425 -10.60 21.15 2.48
CA VAL A 425 -9.72 22.22 2.98
C VAL A 425 -8.47 22.40 2.09
N TRP A 426 -7.88 21.32 1.60
CA TRP A 426 -6.72 21.37 0.70
C TRP A 426 -7.07 21.84 -0.71
N VAL A 427 -8.19 21.35 -1.24
CA VAL A 427 -8.70 21.72 -2.57
C VAL A 427 -9.07 23.19 -2.60
N GLN A 428 -9.91 23.65 -1.68
CA GLN A 428 -10.33 25.05 -1.59
C GLN A 428 -9.14 25.98 -1.33
N GLY A 429 -8.15 25.53 -0.55
CA GLY A 429 -6.91 26.25 -0.30
C GLY A 429 -5.91 26.26 -1.47
N GLN A 430 -6.18 25.57 -2.58
CA GLN A 430 -5.29 25.46 -3.75
C GLN A 430 -3.86 25.07 -3.35
N LYS A 431 -3.74 24.05 -2.49
CA LYS A 431 -2.49 23.69 -1.81
C LYS A 431 -1.61 22.71 -2.58
N PHE A 432 -2.09 22.15 -3.69
CA PHE A 432 -1.39 21.08 -4.37
C PHE A 432 -0.32 21.61 -5.33
N PRO A 433 0.93 21.10 -5.27
CA PRO A 433 1.90 21.34 -6.32
C PRO A 433 1.51 20.60 -7.61
N ALA A 434 2.10 21.01 -8.74
CA ALA A 434 1.96 20.25 -9.98
C ALA A 434 2.60 18.86 -9.85
N THR A 435 1.99 17.88 -10.50
CA THR A 435 2.61 16.56 -10.72
C THR A 435 3.89 16.73 -11.56
N PRO A 436 5.05 16.17 -11.15
CA PRO A 436 6.33 16.40 -11.82
C PRO A 436 6.28 16.12 -13.33
N GLY A 437 6.76 17.08 -14.14
CA GLY A 437 6.82 17.00 -15.59
C GLY A 437 5.49 17.10 -16.34
N MET A 438 4.35 17.09 -15.65
CA MET A 438 3.04 17.10 -16.31
C MET A 438 2.64 18.47 -16.85
N VAL A 439 3.09 19.56 -16.22
CA VAL A 439 2.86 20.93 -16.75
C VAL A 439 3.47 21.08 -18.14
N ASP A 440 4.72 20.65 -18.32
CA ASP A 440 5.43 20.74 -19.60
C ASP A 440 4.79 19.86 -20.66
N LEU A 441 4.48 18.60 -20.34
CA LEU A 441 3.82 17.67 -21.25
C LEU A 441 2.46 18.22 -21.71
N VAL A 442 1.63 18.68 -20.77
CA VAL A 442 0.26 19.14 -21.07
C VAL A 442 0.28 20.44 -21.86
N ASN A 443 1.12 21.41 -21.47
CA ASN A 443 1.27 22.65 -22.21
C ASN A 443 1.88 22.41 -23.61
N ALA A 444 2.77 21.43 -23.77
CA ALA A 444 3.29 21.04 -25.09
C ALA A 444 2.17 20.45 -25.98
N ALA A 445 1.38 19.51 -25.44
CA ALA A 445 0.24 18.95 -26.16
C ALA A 445 -0.76 20.04 -26.60
N GLN A 446 -1.06 20.99 -25.72
CA GLN A 446 -1.90 22.15 -26.03
C GLN A 446 -1.31 22.99 -27.16
N LYS A 447 -0.02 23.36 -27.07
CA LYS A 447 0.68 24.14 -28.12
C LYS A 447 0.70 23.40 -29.46
N SER A 448 0.71 22.08 -29.43
CA SER A 448 0.62 21.22 -30.61
C SER A 448 -0.81 20.98 -31.12
N GLY A 449 -1.81 21.68 -30.57
CA GLY A 449 -3.17 21.69 -31.10
C GLY A 449 -4.18 20.80 -30.38
N CYS A 450 -3.79 20.07 -29.32
CA CYS A 450 -4.75 19.33 -28.51
C CYS A 450 -5.58 20.29 -27.63
N THR A 451 -6.88 20.02 -27.53
CA THR A 451 -7.73 20.60 -26.48
C THR A 451 -7.50 19.86 -25.15
N LEU A 452 -7.43 20.60 -24.05
CA LEU A 452 -7.33 20.02 -22.72
C LEU A 452 -8.71 19.75 -22.14
N ILE A 453 -8.96 18.50 -21.75
CA ILE A 453 -10.18 18.07 -21.07
C ILE A 453 -9.82 17.65 -19.65
N GLY A 454 -10.32 18.36 -18.65
CA GLY A 454 -10.18 17.93 -17.25
C GLY A 454 -11.33 16.99 -16.86
N LEU A 455 -11.03 15.89 -16.16
CA LEU A 455 -12.05 14.93 -15.73
C LEU A 455 -11.68 14.36 -14.36
N THR A 456 -12.29 14.89 -13.30
CA THR A 456 -11.94 14.56 -11.91
C THR A 456 -13.11 14.01 -11.12
N GLY A 457 -12.80 13.15 -10.14
CA GLY A 457 -13.76 12.69 -9.14
C GLY A 457 -14.17 13.76 -8.12
N ARG A 458 -13.49 14.91 -8.08
CA ARG A 458 -13.84 16.07 -7.23
C ARG A 458 -15.25 16.59 -7.57
N ASN A 459 -15.92 17.11 -6.56
CA ASN A 459 -17.31 17.57 -6.69
C ASN A 459 -17.40 18.97 -7.35
N ASP A 460 -18.57 19.32 -7.88
CA ASP A 460 -18.77 20.63 -8.56
C ASP A 460 -18.42 21.85 -7.71
N ASN A 461 -18.65 21.79 -6.39
CA ASN A 461 -18.26 22.84 -5.44
C ASN A 461 -16.74 23.03 -5.31
N GLN A 462 -15.95 22.10 -5.84
CA GLN A 462 -14.49 22.13 -5.85
C GLN A 462 -13.91 22.58 -7.20
N LYS A 463 -14.74 22.76 -8.23
CA LYS A 463 -14.30 23.05 -9.60
C LYS A 463 -13.47 24.33 -9.70
N ALA A 464 -13.97 25.43 -9.16
CA ALA A 464 -13.31 26.73 -9.24
C ALA A 464 -11.94 26.71 -8.57
N ALA A 465 -11.84 26.12 -7.36
CA ALA A 465 -10.58 26.00 -6.64
C ALA A 465 -9.60 25.07 -7.36
N THR A 466 -10.08 23.96 -7.92
CA THR A 466 -9.25 23.04 -8.70
C THR A 466 -8.64 23.72 -9.92
N MET A 467 -9.45 24.44 -10.70
CA MET A 467 -8.97 25.20 -11.85
C MET A 467 -8.03 26.35 -11.44
N GLY A 468 -8.32 27.03 -10.34
CA GLY A 468 -7.42 28.05 -9.77
C GLY A 468 -6.07 27.47 -9.38
N ASN A 469 -6.04 26.28 -8.77
CA ASN A 469 -4.80 25.59 -8.43
C ASN A 469 -4.02 25.20 -9.69
N LEU A 470 -4.69 24.67 -10.72
CA LEU A 470 -4.05 24.30 -11.99
C LEU A 470 -3.40 25.53 -12.66
N ALA A 471 -4.11 26.65 -12.72
CA ALA A 471 -3.58 27.90 -13.25
C ALA A 471 -2.38 28.39 -12.43
N LYS A 472 -2.50 28.36 -11.09
CA LYS A 472 -1.44 28.76 -10.14
C LYS A 472 -0.14 27.97 -10.34
N VAL A 473 -0.21 26.70 -10.72
CA VAL A 473 0.96 25.84 -10.93
C VAL A 473 1.43 25.75 -12.38
N GLY A 474 0.83 26.52 -13.29
CA GLY A 474 1.34 26.74 -14.65
C GLY A 474 0.59 26.05 -15.79
N TYR A 475 -0.58 25.44 -15.54
CA TYR A 475 -1.44 24.95 -16.62
C TYR A 475 -2.23 26.10 -17.26
N THR A 476 -2.16 26.24 -18.59
CA THR A 476 -2.69 27.45 -19.27
C THR A 476 -3.93 27.23 -20.16
N GLY A 477 -4.30 25.98 -20.45
CA GLY A 477 -5.35 25.67 -21.46
C GLY A 477 -6.66 25.11 -20.93
N PHE A 478 -6.82 24.93 -19.62
CA PHE A 478 -8.08 24.44 -19.07
C PHE A 478 -9.16 25.53 -19.09
N THR A 479 -10.37 25.16 -19.50
CA THR A 479 -11.52 26.06 -19.55
C THR A 479 -12.72 25.44 -18.84
N VAL A 480 -13.61 26.28 -18.30
CA VAL A 480 -14.78 25.82 -17.54
C VAL A 480 -15.65 24.83 -18.34
N PRO A 481 -15.94 25.06 -19.65
CA PRO A 481 -16.74 24.11 -20.44
C PRO A 481 -16.08 22.75 -20.64
N ASN A 482 -14.75 22.68 -20.60
CA ASN A 482 -13.97 21.46 -20.86
C ASN A 482 -13.40 20.84 -19.57
N TYR A 483 -13.87 21.29 -18.40
CA TYR A 483 -13.47 20.73 -17.12
C TYR A 483 -14.68 20.07 -16.48
N TYR A 484 -14.61 18.77 -16.23
CA TYR A 484 -15.72 17.96 -15.71
C TYR A 484 -15.43 17.52 -14.27
N THR A 485 -16.40 17.78 -13.40
CA THR A 485 -16.43 17.43 -11.98
C THR A 485 -17.63 16.52 -11.72
N LYS A 486 -17.60 15.76 -10.62
CA LYS A 486 -18.70 14.89 -10.21
C LYS A 486 -19.81 15.74 -9.57
N TRP A 487 -21.06 15.39 -9.86
CA TRP A 487 -22.21 16.10 -9.28
C TRP A 487 -22.40 15.68 -7.81
N THR A 488 -22.95 16.60 -7.02
CA THR A 488 -23.26 16.37 -5.60
C THR A 488 -24.68 15.83 -5.37
N GLY A 489 -25.56 15.95 -6.38
CA GLY A 489 -26.98 15.65 -6.28
C GLY A 489 -27.78 16.72 -5.52
N SER A 490 -27.18 17.88 -5.25
CA SER A 490 -27.77 18.96 -4.43
C SER A 490 -27.81 20.27 -5.22
N GLY A 491 -28.91 21.03 -5.07
CA GLY A 491 -29.10 22.30 -5.79
C GLY A 491 -28.99 22.11 -7.30
N ASP A 492 -28.20 22.96 -7.96
CA ASP A 492 -27.97 22.89 -9.42
C ASP A 492 -26.95 21.81 -9.83
N SER A 493 -26.26 21.20 -8.87
CA SER A 493 -25.27 20.15 -9.11
C SER A 493 -25.97 18.79 -9.20
N GLN A 494 -26.61 18.56 -10.34
CA GLN A 494 -27.38 17.35 -10.64
C GLN A 494 -26.66 16.42 -11.60
N GLN A 495 -27.08 15.15 -11.61
CA GLN A 495 -26.54 14.15 -12.55
C GLN A 495 -26.74 14.61 -13.99
N PRO A 496 -25.66 14.68 -14.81
CA PRO A 496 -25.80 15.08 -16.20
C PRO A 496 -26.62 14.04 -17.00
N PRO A 497 -27.38 14.48 -18.02
CA PRO A 497 -28.25 13.59 -18.80
C PRO A 497 -27.48 12.55 -19.63
N TYR A 498 -26.18 12.74 -19.84
CA TYR A 498 -25.32 11.77 -20.54
C TYR A 498 -24.75 10.68 -19.60
N ILE A 499 -25.05 10.73 -18.30
CA ILE A 499 -24.61 9.75 -17.32
C ILE A 499 -25.79 8.86 -16.91
N THR A 500 -25.59 7.54 -16.95
CA THR A 500 -26.47 6.51 -16.39
C THR A 500 -25.68 5.64 -15.42
N CYS A 501 -26.18 5.45 -14.21
CA CYS A 501 -25.54 4.61 -13.20
C CYS A 501 -26.27 3.26 -13.12
N ALA A 502 -25.55 2.14 -12.98
CA ALA A 502 -26.17 0.83 -12.79
C ALA A 502 -26.87 0.69 -11.42
N THR A 503 -26.45 1.49 -10.44
CA THR A 503 -27.07 1.58 -9.11
C THR A 503 -27.41 3.02 -8.77
N ALA A 504 -27.90 3.28 -7.55
CA ALA A 504 -28.22 4.63 -7.07
C ALA A 504 -27.03 5.61 -7.13
N LYS A 505 -25.78 5.12 -7.17
CA LYS A 505 -24.58 5.93 -7.34
C LYS A 505 -23.68 5.33 -8.42
N CYS A 506 -23.14 6.19 -9.28
CA CYS A 506 -22.12 5.78 -10.24
C CYS A 506 -20.80 5.46 -9.53
N THR A 507 -20.21 4.34 -9.93
CA THR A 507 -18.78 4.06 -9.77
C THR A 507 -17.94 5.14 -10.47
N THR A 508 -16.66 5.24 -10.09
CA THR A 508 -15.72 6.15 -10.75
C THR A 508 -15.57 5.81 -12.24
N ILE A 509 -15.52 4.51 -12.56
CA ILE A 509 -15.45 4.03 -13.95
C ILE A 509 -16.68 4.47 -14.75
N GLU A 510 -17.90 4.25 -14.25
CA GLU A 510 -19.13 4.64 -14.95
C GLU A 510 -19.15 6.15 -15.23
N TYR A 511 -18.81 6.98 -14.25
CA TYR A 511 -18.77 8.43 -14.43
C TYR A 511 -17.71 8.85 -15.45
N LYS A 512 -16.46 8.39 -15.29
CA LYS A 512 -15.35 8.85 -16.12
C LYS A 512 -15.46 8.34 -17.55
N SER A 513 -15.83 7.07 -17.76
CA SER A 513 -15.99 6.50 -19.10
C SER A 513 -17.11 7.17 -19.91
N GLN A 514 -18.29 7.38 -19.29
CA GLN A 514 -19.41 8.04 -19.96
C GLN A 514 -19.13 9.52 -20.23
N THR A 515 -18.36 10.20 -19.38
CA THR A 515 -17.94 11.58 -19.65
C THR A 515 -16.97 11.65 -20.83
N ARG A 516 -16.03 10.71 -20.97
CA ARG A 516 -15.18 10.62 -22.17
C ARG A 516 -16.00 10.33 -23.42
N ALA A 517 -16.99 9.43 -23.34
CA ALA A 517 -17.92 9.18 -24.44
C ALA A 517 -18.66 10.46 -24.84
N HIS A 518 -19.15 11.24 -23.87
CA HIS A 518 -19.82 12.51 -24.11
C HIS A 518 -18.92 13.51 -24.86
N VAL A 519 -17.65 13.64 -24.45
CA VAL A 519 -16.65 14.53 -25.08
C VAL A 519 -16.45 14.24 -26.58
N GLU A 520 -16.61 12.98 -27.01
CA GLU A 520 -16.53 12.59 -28.43
C GLU A 520 -17.83 12.91 -29.21
N THR A 521 -18.96 13.13 -28.52
CA THR A 521 -20.24 13.50 -29.17
C THR A 521 -20.24 14.95 -29.65
N ALA A 522 -21.10 15.27 -30.63
CA ALA A 522 -21.29 16.65 -31.09
C ALA A 522 -21.66 17.61 -29.95
N SER A 523 -22.48 17.17 -29.00
CA SER A 523 -22.88 17.96 -27.82
C SER A 523 -21.76 18.17 -26.80
N GLY A 524 -20.80 17.24 -26.71
CA GLY A 524 -19.63 17.37 -25.83
C GLY A 524 -18.40 17.97 -26.52
N GLY A 525 -18.54 18.45 -27.76
CA GLY A 525 -17.51 19.17 -28.51
C GLY A 525 -16.99 18.47 -29.76
N GLY A 526 -17.26 17.17 -29.91
CA GLY A 526 -16.86 16.36 -31.07
C GLY A 526 -15.36 16.12 -31.11
N TYR A 527 -14.74 15.95 -29.95
CA TYR A 527 -13.29 15.77 -29.82
C TYR A 527 -12.86 14.36 -30.20
N THR A 528 -11.61 14.21 -30.63
CA THR A 528 -10.93 12.92 -30.75
C THR A 528 -9.93 12.79 -29.61
N VAL A 529 -10.22 11.94 -28.63
CA VAL A 529 -9.37 11.78 -27.44
C VAL A 529 -8.13 10.97 -27.80
N ILE A 530 -7.00 11.65 -27.99
CA ILE A 530 -5.72 11.07 -28.36
C ILE A 530 -5.13 10.27 -27.20
N ALA A 531 -5.17 10.84 -26.00
CA ALA A 531 -4.65 10.20 -24.80
C ALA A 531 -5.51 10.53 -23.58
N ASN A 532 -5.58 9.57 -22.65
CA ASN A 532 -6.26 9.70 -21.37
C ASN A 532 -5.26 9.39 -20.25
N PHE A 533 -5.00 10.36 -19.39
CA PHE A 533 -4.02 10.26 -18.31
C PHE A 533 -4.75 10.14 -16.97
N GLY A 534 -4.28 9.21 -16.15
CA GLY A 534 -4.81 8.99 -14.82
C GLY A 534 -3.84 8.22 -13.94
N ASP A 535 -3.88 8.47 -12.64
CA ASP A 535 -3.09 7.78 -11.65
C ASP A 535 -3.81 6.53 -11.13
N GLN A 536 -5.09 6.33 -11.48
CA GLN A 536 -5.89 5.15 -11.12
C GLN A 536 -6.34 4.40 -12.37
N PHE A 537 -6.60 3.10 -12.23
CA PHE A 537 -7.17 2.31 -13.32
C PHE A 537 -8.59 2.76 -13.68
N SER A 538 -9.35 3.24 -12.69
CA SER A 538 -10.71 3.76 -12.88
C SER A 538 -10.76 5.03 -13.74
N ASP A 539 -9.64 5.73 -13.92
CA ASP A 539 -9.54 6.86 -14.85
C ASP A 539 -9.48 6.39 -16.30
N LEU A 540 -8.95 5.19 -16.53
CA LEU A 540 -8.53 4.70 -17.84
C LEU A 540 -9.50 3.67 -18.43
N ILE A 541 -10.13 2.87 -17.56
CA ILE A 541 -11.06 1.82 -17.95
C ILE A 541 -12.33 2.41 -18.57
N GLY A 542 -12.89 1.70 -19.56
CA GLY A 542 -14.17 2.05 -20.21
C GLY A 542 -14.02 2.74 -21.56
N GLY A 543 -12.81 2.77 -22.15
CA GLY A 543 -12.59 3.23 -23.53
C GLY A 543 -12.66 4.75 -23.71
N HIS A 544 -12.99 5.18 -24.94
CA HIS A 544 -13.10 6.59 -25.36
C HIS A 544 -11.80 7.39 -25.26
N ALA A 545 -10.69 6.72 -25.57
CA ALA A 545 -9.37 7.29 -25.80
C ALA A 545 -8.56 6.33 -26.67
N ILE A 546 -7.66 6.86 -27.50
CA ILE A 546 -6.77 6.01 -28.31
C ILE A 546 -5.70 5.37 -27.42
N VAL A 547 -5.10 6.14 -26.50
CA VAL A 547 -4.03 5.67 -25.63
C VAL A 547 -4.33 5.99 -24.16
N PRO A 548 -4.57 4.99 -23.30
CA PRO A 548 -4.56 5.19 -21.86
C PRO A 548 -3.12 5.30 -21.33
N VAL A 549 -2.87 6.23 -20.42
CA VAL A 549 -1.57 6.45 -19.78
C VAL A 549 -1.74 6.41 -18.27
N LYS A 550 -1.21 5.36 -17.63
CA LYS A 550 -1.25 5.16 -16.18
C LYS A 550 -0.04 5.81 -15.51
N LEU A 551 -0.29 6.75 -14.61
CA LEU A 551 0.72 7.32 -13.73
C LEU A 551 0.90 6.44 -12.47
N PRO A 552 2.09 6.41 -11.87
CA PRO A 552 2.34 5.65 -10.65
C PRO A 552 1.64 6.30 -9.45
N ASN A 553 0.85 5.52 -8.72
CA ASN A 553 0.29 5.93 -7.43
C ASN A 553 0.09 4.72 -6.48
N PRO A 554 0.92 4.58 -5.43
CA PRO A 554 0.73 3.58 -4.39
C PRO A 554 -0.04 4.08 -3.16
N THR A 555 -0.49 5.35 -3.14
CA THR A 555 -0.97 6.04 -1.93
C THR A 555 -2.46 5.91 -1.64
N TYR A 556 -3.27 5.59 -2.65
CA TYR A 556 -4.70 5.27 -2.49
C TYR A 556 -5.19 4.42 -3.67
N TYR A 557 -6.31 3.71 -3.51
CA TYR A 557 -6.91 2.91 -4.58
C TYR A 557 -8.38 3.26 -4.81
N LEU A 558 -8.74 3.59 -6.06
CA LEU A 558 -10.12 3.81 -6.48
C LEU A 558 -10.62 2.63 -7.32
N PRO A 559 -11.49 1.76 -6.76
CA PRO A 559 -11.97 0.56 -7.43
C PRO A 559 -12.88 0.83 -8.64
#